data_AF-A0A835HDU7-F1
#
_entry.id   AF-A0A835HDU7-F1
#
_cell.length_a   1.000
_cell.length_b   1.000
_cell.length_c   1.000
_cell.angle_alpha   90.00
_cell.angle_beta   90.00
_cell.angle_gamma   90.00
#
_symmetry.space_group_name_H-M   'P 1'
#
loop_
_entity.id
_entity.type
_entity.pdbx_description
1 polymer ?
#
loop_
_entity_poly.entity_id
_entity_poly.type
_entity_poly.pdbx_seq_one_letter_code
_entity_poly.pdbx_strand_id
1 'polypeptide(L)'
;MPNQPHSNSNVSNEIAFENFFEVWLVRQQYYLDQLLPFLSSQSNREKELQTLVGQVLAHYQHYYEAKSRSASENVFLIFSPPWFSTFERSFLWIAGFKPGLAFRIVDRSVGGPLWMEIVRRMERPVVDGQIATITNEVEQVVQSLSERLRGLVINADFLRTATARELVDILSPLQAARFLIAFAQLQLKIRAWGLQRDAERRVR
;
A
#
# COMPACT_ATOMS: atom_id res chain seq x y z
N MET A 1 37.15 8.54 6.21
CA MET A 1 36.18 7.94 5.27
C MET A 1 34.92 8.79 5.34
N PRO A 2 34.43 9.41 4.24
CA PRO A 2 33.27 10.29 4.31
C PRO A 2 31.97 9.47 4.38
N ASN A 3 31.05 9.91 5.25
CA ASN A 3 29.69 9.35 5.39
C ASN A 3 28.93 9.38 4.05
N GLN A 4 28.41 8.23 3.61
CA GLN A 4 27.46 8.15 2.51
C GLN A 4 26.05 8.58 2.99
N PRO A 5 25.31 9.39 2.20
CA PRO A 5 23.98 9.88 2.58
C PRO A 5 22.90 8.86 2.18
N HIS A 6 22.81 7.74 2.88
CA HIS A 6 21.75 6.75 2.66
C HIS A 6 20.36 7.20 3.16
N SER A 7 20.28 8.34 3.85
CA SER A 7 19.05 8.90 4.42
C SER A 7 18.27 9.83 3.48
N ASN A 8 18.93 10.51 2.53
CA ASN A 8 18.27 11.52 1.70
C ASN A 8 17.41 10.93 0.57
N SER A 9 17.76 9.78 0.03
CA SER A 9 17.00 9.12 -1.04
C SER A 9 15.66 8.58 -0.55
N ASN A 10 15.64 7.96 0.63
CA ASN A 10 14.44 7.34 1.17
C ASN A 10 13.36 8.37 1.54
N VAL A 11 13.77 9.48 2.16
CA VAL A 11 12.86 10.60 2.47
C VAL A 11 12.32 11.23 1.19
N SER A 12 13.16 11.38 0.16
CA SER A 12 12.72 11.92 -1.13
C SER A 12 11.68 11.04 -1.81
N ASN A 13 11.84 9.71 -1.73
CA ASN A 13 10.92 8.76 -2.34
C ASN A 13 9.60 8.62 -1.57
N GLU A 14 9.66 8.69 -0.24
CA GLU A 14 8.49 8.76 0.63
C GLU A 14 7.62 9.98 0.28
N ILE A 15 8.24 11.17 0.22
CA ILE A 15 7.58 12.42 -0.16
C ILE A 15 7.04 12.34 -1.60
N ALA A 16 7.76 11.70 -2.53
CA ALA A 16 7.31 11.54 -3.90
C ALA A 16 6.03 10.70 -4.00
N PHE A 17 5.96 9.56 -3.29
CA PHE A 17 4.76 8.73 -3.30
C PHE A 17 3.59 9.36 -2.54
N GLU A 18 3.84 10.01 -1.40
CA GLU A 18 2.82 10.76 -0.67
C GLU A 18 2.18 11.84 -1.56
N ASN A 19 2.99 12.67 -2.23
CA ASN A 19 2.50 13.68 -3.15
C ASN A 19 1.69 13.08 -4.31
N PHE A 20 2.18 11.97 -4.88
CA PHE A 20 1.45 11.21 -5.88
C PHE A 20 0.09 10.74 -5.35
N PHE A 21 0.05 10.19 -4.13
CA PHE A 21 -1.14 9.64 -3.51
C PHE A 21 -2.21 10.71 -3.25
N GLU A 22 -1.82 11.90 -2.77
CA GLU A 22 -2.75 13.02 -2.59
C GLU A 22 -3.38 13.46 -3.91
N VAL A 23 -2.57 13.59 -4.97
CA VAL A 23 -3.09 13.94 -6.31
C VAL A 23 -4.00 12.83 -6.85
N TRP A 24 -3.62 11.57 -6.63
CA TRP A 24 -4.41 10.41 -7.03
C TRP A 24 -5.78 10.40 -6.35
N LEU A 25 -5.87 10.76 -5.06
CA LEU A 25 -7.11 10.84 -4.30
C LEU A 25 -8.05 11.93 -4.81
N VAL A 26 -7.52 13.10 -5.16
CA VAL A 26 -8.32 14.18 -5.78
C VAL A 26 -8.97 13.67 -7.07
N ARG A 27 -8.20 12.94 -7.88
CA ARG A 27 -8.73 12.34 -9.11
C ARG A 27 -9.71 11.20 -8.86
N GLN A 28 -9.53 10.43 -7.77
CA GLN A 28 -10.51 9.42 -7.34
C GLN A 28 -11.86 10.04 -6.97
N GLN A 29 -11.85 11.19 -6.28
CA GLN A 29 -13.07 11.96 -5.99
C GLN A 29 -13.74 12.44 -7.28
N TYR A 30 -12.96 12.98 -8.23
CA TYR A 30 -13.48 13.39 -9.54
C TYR A 30 -14.16 12.26 -10.32
N TYR A 31 -13.57 11.06 -10.32
CA TYR A 31 -14.22 9.89 -10.95
C TYR A 31 -15.49 9.46 -10.21
N LEU A 32 -15.50 9.52 -8.88
CA LEU A 32 -16.69 9.24 -8.09
C LEU A 32 -17.84 10.20 -8.47
N ASP A 33 -17.56 11.49 -8.55
CA ASP A 33 -18.54 12.52 -8.90
C ASP A 33 -19.10 12.34 -10.32
N GLN A 34 -18.29 11.84 -11.26
CA GLN A 34 -18.75 11.50 -12.61
C GLN A 34 -19.58 10.20 -12.68
N LEU A 35 -19.28 9.21 -11.82
CA LEU A 35 -19.99 7.93 -11.81
C LEU A 35 -21.38 8.03 -11.14
N LEU A 36 -21.53 8.89 -10.13
CA LEU A 36 -22.77 9.04 -9.36
C LEU A 36 -24.02 9.36 -10.21
N PRO A 37 -23.98 10.28 -11.20
CA PRO A 37 -25.13 10.59 -12.05
C PRO A 37 -25.69 9.38 -12.82
N PHE A 38 -24.84 8.40 -13.15
CA PHE A 38 -25.28 7.19 -13.87
C PHE A 38 -26.14 6.27 -13.01
N LEU A 39 -26.07 6.36 -11.68
CA LEU A 39 -26.92 5.56 -10.79
C LEU A 39 -28.40 5.98 -10.82
N SER A 40 -28.65 7.26 -11.12
CA SER A 40 -30.01 7.84 -11.11
C SER A 40 -30.65 7.86 -12.50
N SER A 41 -29.86 7.67 -13.55
CA SER A 41 -30.26 7.85 -14.95
C SER A 41 -30.63 6.50 -15.59
N GLN A 42 -31.91 6.30 -15.95
CA GLN A 42 -32.35 5.13 -16.74
C GLN A 42 -32.03 5.24 -18.25
N SER A 43 -30.97 5.97 -18.61
CA SER A 43 -30.71 6.34 -20.01
C SER A 43 -29.79 5.36 -20.73
N ASN A 44 -29.97 5.24 -22.06
CA ASN A 44 -29.20 4.49 -23.05
C ASN A 44 -27.73 4.97 -23.26
N ARG A 45 -27.04 5.38 -22.18
CA ARG A 45 -25.66 5.89 -22.15
C ARG A 45 -24.66 4.83 -21.68
N GLU A 46 -24.95 3.57 -21.99
CA GLU A 46 -24.16 2.44 -21.53
C GLU A 46 -22.70 2.50 -22.02
N LYS A 47 -22.48 2.95 -23.26
CA LYS A 47 -21.13 3.12 -23.83
C LYS A 47 -20.30 4.18 -23.10
N GLU A 48 -20.91 5.29 -22.69
CA GLU A 48 -20.24 6.32 -21.89
C GLU A 48 -19.86 5.77 -20.52
N LEU A 49 -20.77 5.02 -19.89
CA LEU A 49 -20.52 4.38 -18.61
C LEU A 49 -19.41 3.32 -18.68
N GLN A 50 -19.40 2.47 -19.71
CA GLN A 50 -18.33 1.51 -19.98
C GLN A 50 -16.98 2.21 -20.12
N THR A 51 -16.94 3.31 -20.88
CA THR A 51 -15.72 4.11 -21.06
C THR A 51 -15.23 4.67 -19.73
N LEU A 52 -16.14 5.24 -18.93
CA LEU A 52 -15.81 5.81 -17.63
C LEU A 52 -15.33 4.74 -16.62
N VAL A 53 -15.98 3.57 -16.59
CA VAL A 53 -15.56 2.42 -15.78
C VAL A 53 -14.15 1.97 -16.18
N GLY A 54 -13.86 1.88 -17.49
CA GLY A 54 -12.52 1.57 -17.98
C GLY A 54 -11.47 2.61 -17.56
N GLN A 55 -11.81 3.89 -17.58
CA GLN A 55 -10.93 4.97 -17.08
C GLN A 55 -10.67 4.86 -15.58
N VAL A 56 -11.68 4.51 -14.78
CA VAL A 56 -11.51 4.28 -13.34
C VAL A 56 -10.60 3.09 -13.07
N LEU A 57 -10.76 1.98 -13.82
CA LEU A 57 -9.86 0.83 -13.71
C LEU A 57 -8.41 1.20 -14.06
N ALA A 58 -8.20 1.95 -15.14
CA ALA A 58 -6.87 2.44 -15.51
C ALA A 58 -6.26 3.35 -14.41
N HIS A 59 -7.09 4.17 -13.76
CA HIS A 59 -6.69 5.01 -12.63
C HIS A 59 -6.24 4.17 -11.41
N TYR A 60 -6.93 3.06 -11.11
CA TYR A 60 -6.48 2.11 -10.07
C TYR A 60 -5.22 1.35 -10.46
N GLN A 61 -5.08 0.94 -11.72
CA GLN A 61 -3.85 0.31 -12.21
C GLN A 61 -2.65 1.24 -12.01
N HIS A 62 -2.81 2.53 -12.33
CA HIS A 62 -1.75 3.52 -12.15
C HIS A 62 -1.32 3.66 -10.68
N TYR A 63 -2.27 3.58 -9.73
CA TYR A 63 -1.95 3.55 -8.30
C TYR A 63 -1.12 2.34 -7.92
N TYR A 64 -1.51 1.13 -8.35
CA TYR A 64 -0.76 -0.08 -8.02
C TYR A 64 0.63 -0.11 -8.67
N GLU A 65 0.80 0.46 -9.86
CA GLU A 65 2.10 0.63 -10.50
C GLU A 65 3.00 1.59 -9.70
N ALA A 66 2.49 2.76 -9.30
CA ALA A 66 3.24 3.71 -8.48
C ALA A 66 3.60 3.13 -7.11
N LYS A 67 2.66 2.40 -6.50
CA LYS A 67 2.88 1.70 -5.23
C LYS A 67 3.93 0.60 -5.36
N SER A 68 3.92 -0.16 -6.45
CA SER A 68 4.92 -1.20 -6.76
C SER A 68 6.32 -0.63 -6.92
N ARG A 69 6.46 0.52 -7.60
CA ARG A 69 7.74 1.24 -7.71
C ARG A 69 8.26 1.63 -6.32
N SER A 70 7.40 2.23 -5.49
CA SER A 70 7.75 2.64 -4.13
C SER A 70 8.12 1.45 -3.24
N ALA A 71 7.38 0.33 -3.37
CA ALA A 71 7.67 -0.93 -2.68
C ALA A 71 9.01 -1.55 -3.12
N SER A 72 9.43 -1.28 -4.36
CA SER A 72 10.69 -1.79 -4.90
C SER A 72 11.92 -1.11 -4.33
N GLU A 73 11.76 0.15 -3.91
CA GLU A 73 12.79 0.96 -3.27
C GLU A 73 12.83 0.72 -1.75
N ASN A 74 11.66 0.81 -1.09
CA ASN A 74 11.54 0.54 0.33
C ASN A 74 10.15 -0.04 0.66
N VAL A 75 10.09 -1.38 0.75
CA VAL A 75 8.84 -2.08 1.01
C VAL A 75 8.24 -1.77 2.40
N PHE A 76 9.06 -1.39 3.38
CA PHE A 76 8.58 -1.13 4.74
C PHE A 76 7.63 0.07 4.81
N LEU A 77 7.77 1.04 3.90
CA LEU A 77 6.85 2.18 3.79
C LEU A 77 5.42 1.74 3.44
N ILE A 78 5.24 0.61 2.73
CA ILE A 78 3.92 0.09 2.38
C ILE A 78 3.21 -0.53 3.62
N PHE A 79 3.99 -1.05 4.56
CA PHE A 79 3.48 -1.67 5.78
C PHE A 79 3.32 -0.69 6.94
N SER A 80 4.00 0.46 6.88
CA SER A 80 3.87 1.57 7.82
C SER A 80 3.80 2.92 7.08
N PRO A 81 2.74 3.18 6.30
CA PRO A 81 2.63 4.36 5.46
C PRO A 81 2.56 5.65 6.31
N PRO A 82 3.55 6.55 6.20
CA PRO A 82 3.56 7.80 6.95
C PRO A 82 2.40 8.73 6.56
N TRP A 83 2.00 8.71 5.28
CA TRP A 83 0.90 9.47 4.69
C TRP A 83 -0.52 8.97 5.07
N PHE A 84 -0.63 7.93 5.90
CA PHE A 84 -1.91 7.46 6.44
C PHE A 84 -2.11 7.93 7.88
N SER A 85 -3.33 8.34 8.19
CA SER A 85 -3.81 8.55 9.56
C SER A 85 -3.73 7.27 10.40
N THR A 86 -3.77 7.43 11.72
CA THR A 86 -3.80 6.30 12.67
C THR A 86 -4.96 5.35 12.38
N PHE A 87 -6.10 5.93 11.99
CA PHE A 87 -7.30 5.18 11.62
C PHE A 87 -7.09 4.39 10.32
N GLU A 88 -6.63 5.02 9.24
CA GLU A 88 -6.35 4.34 7.96
C GLU A 88 -5.36 3.17 8.11
N ARG A 89 -4.31 3.33 8.95
CA ARG A 89 -3.36 2.24 9.25
C ARG A 89 -4.04 1.01 9.86
N SER A 90 -5.10 1.21 10.64
CA SER A 90 -5.90 0.12 11.21
C SER A 90 -6.74 -0.63 10.16
N PHE A 91 -6.94 -0.04 8.98
CA PHE A 91 -7.69 -0.59 7.84
C PHE A 91 -6.82 -1.02 6.66
N LEU A 92 -5.49 -1.11 6.84
CA LEU A 92 -4.59 -1.67 5.82
C LEU A 92 -5.06 -3.04 5.32
N TRP A 93 -5.79 -3.81 6.13
CA TRP A 93 -6.37 -5.11 5.78
C TRP A 93 -7.63 -5.06 4.90
N ILE A 94 -8.40 -3.96 4.89
CA ILE A 94 -9.58 -3.80 4.01
C ILE A 94 -9.14 -3.28 2.64
N ALA A 95 -8.21 -2.32 2.62
CA ALA A 95 -7.75 -1.67 1.39
C ALA A 95 -6.39 -2.20 0.88
N GLY A 96 -5.90 -3.32 1.42
CA GLY A 96 -4.54 -3.78 1.15
C GLY A 96 -4.16 -5.10 1.83
N PHE A 97 -3.03 -5.13 2.54
CA PHE A 97 -2.53 -6.29 3.26
C PHE A 97 -2.66 -6.10 4.77
N LYS A 98 -2.97 -7.17 5.51
CA LYS A 98 -2.76 -7.20 6.96
C LYS A 98 -1.26 -7.43 7.21
N PRO A 99 -0.50 -6.47 7.78
CA PRO A 99 0.94 -6.63 7.96
C PRO A 99 1.30 -7.94 8.70
N GLY A 100 0.55 -8.27 9.76
CA GLY A 100 0.74 -9.52 10.50
C GLY A 100 0.48 -10.81 9.70
N LEU A 101 -0.27 -10.78 8.59
CA LEU A 101 -0.33 -11.92 7.66
C LEU A 101 0.87 -11.95 6.73
N ALA A 102 1.31 -10.80 6.21
CA ALA A 102 2.49 -10.71 5.36
C ALA A 102 3.74 -11.21 6.09
N PHE A 103 4.00 -10.71 7.29
CA PHE A 103 5.12 -11.18 8.10
C PHE A 103 5.01 -12.67 8.43
N ARG A 104 3.82 -13.21 8.75
CA ARG A 104 3.67 -14.67 8.98
C ARG A 104 3.92 -15.52 7.73
N ILE A 105 3.48 -15.07 6.55
CA ILE A 105 3.74 -15.78 5.29
C ILE A 105 5.24 -15.76 4.97
N VAL A 106 5.87 -14.60 5.13
CA VAL A 106 7.31 -14.46 4.90
C VAL A 106 8.12 -15.21 5.95
N ASP A 107 7.75 -15.17 7.23
CA ASP A 107 8.39 -15.90 8.32
C ASP A 107 8.31 -17.43 8.16
N ARG A 108 7.21 -17.96 7.59
CA ARG A 108 7.15 -19.38 7.20
C ARG A 108 8.07 -19.72 6.03
N SER A 109 8.45 -18.72 5.24
CA SER A 109 9.24 -18.86 4.01
C SER A 109 10.73 -18.52 4.19
N VAL A 110 11.05 -17.63 5.13
CA VAL A 110 12.38 -17.35 5.69
C VAL A 110 12.55 -18.36 6.79
N GLY A 111 13.24 -19.45 6.55
CA GLY A 111 13.38 -20.53 7.53
C GLY A 111 13.52 -19.97 8.96
N GLY A 112 12.56 -20.33 9.82
CA GLY A 112 12.43 -19.88 11.20
C GLY A 112 13.70 -19.95 12.10
N PRO A 113 14.82 -20.61 11.74
CA PRO A 113 16.06 -20.50 12.52
C PRO A 113 16.82 -19.16 12.39
N LEU A 114 16.69 -18.41 11.29
CA LEU A 114 17.62 -17.32 10.97
C LEU A 114 17.43 -16.07 11.87
N TRP A 115 16.18 -15.64 12.08
CA TRP A 115 15.87 -14.52 12.98
C TRP A 115 16.08 -14.88 14.45
N MET A 116 15.75 -16.12 14.83
CA MET A 116 15.93 -16.60 16.19
C MET A 116 17.41 -16.67 16.58
N GLU A 117 18.31 -17.06 15.67
CA GLU A 117 19.76 -17.08 15.96
C GLU A 117 20.34 -15.67 16.14
N ILE A 118 19.87 -14.67 15.38
CA ILE A 118 20.29 -13.28 15.56
C ILE A 118 19.80 -12.74 16.91
N VAL A 119 18.53 -12.94 17.27
CA VAL A 119 17.99 -12.53 18.58
C VAL A 119 18.78 -13.19 19.71
N ARG A 120 19.03 -14.50 19.61
CA ARG A 120 19.80 -15.29 20.59
C ARG A 120 21.27 -14.84 20.70
N ARG A 121 21.80 -14.12 19.71
CA ARG A 121 23.15 -13.52 19.72
C ARG A 121 23.13 -12.10 20.26
N MET A 122 22.10 -11.31 19.98
CA MET A 122 21.89 -9.99 20.59
C MET A 122 21.73 -10.07 22.12
N GLU A 123 21.18 -11.18 22.63
CA GLU A 123 21.05 -11.44 24.07
C GLU A 123 22.37 -11.77 24.78
N ARG A 124 23.48 -11.99 24.04
CA ARG A 124 24.80 -12.27 24.65
C ARG A 124 25.55 -10.96 24.96
N PRO A 125 26.38 -10.94 26.03
CA PRO A 125 27.23 -9.78 26.31
C PRO A 125 28.12 -9.48 25.10
N VAL A 126 27.98 -8.28 24.55
CA VAL A 126 28.74 -7.84 23.39
C VAL A 126 30.20 -7.67 23.80
N VAL A 127 31.08 -8.49 23.23
CA VAL A 127 32.54 -8.31 23.37
C VAL A 127 32.99 -7.30 22.32
N ASP A 128 33.86 -6.36 22.71
CA ASP A 128 34.43 -5.37 21.79
C ASP A 128 35.01 -6.05 20.54
N GLY A 129 34.51 -5.65 19.35
CA GLY A 129 34.85 -6.25 18.06
C GLY A 129 33.75 -7.09 17.40
N GLN A 130 32.71 -7.52 18.13
CA GLN A 130 31.59 -8.30 17.56
C GLN A 130 30.45 -7.44 16.99
N ILE A 131 30.41 -6.14 17.31
CA ILE A 131 29.34 -5.23 16.87
C ILE A 131 29.23 -5.21 15.34
N ALA A 132 30.35 -5.07 14.63
CA ALA A 132 30.34 -5.02 13.16
C ALA A 132 29.77 -6.30 12.53
N THR A 133 30.09 -7.46 13.12
CA THR A 133 29.56 -8.76 12.67
C THR A 133 28.06 -8.85 12.89
N ILE A 134 27.57 -8.49 14.08
CA ILE A 134 26.13 -8.50 14.40
C ILE A 134 25.37 -7.53 13.49
N THR A 135 25.90 -6.31 13.26
CA THR A 135 25.27 -5.33 12.37
C THR A 135 25.14 -5.87 10.94
N ASN A 136 26.18 -6.48 10.39
CA ASN A 136 26.13 -7.08 9.05
C ASN A 136 25.14 -8.26 8.98
N GLU A 137 25.09 -9.11 10.00
CA GLU A 137 24.11 -10.20 10.08
C GLU A 137 22.67 -9.64 10.10
N VAL A 138 22.39 -8.64 10.94
CA VAL A 138 21.07 -7.98 10.97
C VAL A 138 20.71 -7.39 9.62
N GLU A 139 21.64 -6.70 8.96
CA GLU A 139 21.42 -6.10 7.66
C GLU A 139 21.08 -7.16 6.60
N GLN A 140 21.81 -8.28 6.53
CA GLN A 140 21.52 -9.37 5.60
C GLN A 140 20.11 -9.92 5.75
N VAL A 141 19.64 -10.08 7.00
CA VAL A 141 18.32 -10.66 7.22
C VAL A 141 17.21 -9.64 6.96
N VAL A 142 17.45 -8.35 7.28
CA VAL A 142 16.55 -7.25 6.88
C VAL A 142 16.44 -7.18 5.35
N GLN A 143 17.54 -7.32 4.61
CA GLN A 143 17.51 -7.36 3.15
C GLN A 143 16.72 -8.56 2.62
N SER A 144 16.96 -9.77 3.15
CA SER A 144 16.21 -10.96 2.74
C SER A 144 14.70 -10.83 3.00
N LEU A 145 14.33 -10.25 4.14
CA LEU A 145 12.93 -9.97 4.47
C LEU A 145 12.33 -8.92 3.56
N SER A 146 13.07 -7.83 3.28
CA SER A 146 12.65 -6.77 2.36
C SER A 146 12.34 -7.34 0.97
N GLU A 147 13.21 -8.17 0.41
CA GLU A 147 13.01 -8.78 -0.91
C GLU A 147 11.76 -9.67 -0.98
N ARG A 148 11.52 -10.46 0.07
CA ARG A 148 10.35 -11.36 0.14
C ARG A 148 9.05 -10.60 0.36
N LEU A 149 9.05 -9.61 1.24
CA LEU A 149 7.91 -8.72 1.42
C LEU A 149 7.60 -7.97 0.14
N ARG A 150 8.63 -7.51 -0.59
CA ARG A 150 8.47 -6.85 -1.90
C ARG A 150 7.77 -7.78 -2.88
N GLY A 151 8.26 -9.03 -3.01
CA GLY A 151 7.63 -10.05 -3.86
C GLY A 151 6.17 -10.30 -3.49
N LEU A 152 5.85 -10.40 -2.18
CA LEU A 152 4.49 -10.56 -1.70
C LEU A 152 3.59 -9.37 -2.08
N VAL A 153 4.06 -8.14 -1.87
CA VAL A 153 3.32 -6.91 -2.17
C VAL A 153 3.01 -6.83 -3.66
N ILE A 154 4.02 -7.00 -4.50
CA ILE A 154 3.90 -6.95 -5.96
C ILE A 154 2.90 -8.00 -6.45
N ASN A 155 3.05 -9.26 -6.01
CA ASN A 155 2.20 -10.35 -6.49
C ASN A 155 0.73 -10.15 -6.11
N ALA A 156 0.43 -9.68 -4.90
CA ALA A 156 -0.98 -9.49 -4.54
C ALA A 156 -1.57 -8.18 -5.07
N ASP A 157 -0.78 -7.12 -5.30
CA ASP A 157 -1.26 -5.94 -6.03
C ASP A 157 -1.56 -6.27 -7.50
N PHE A 158 -0.73 -7.11 -8.13
CA PHE A 158 -1.02 -7.68 -9.45
C PHE A 158 -2.34 -8.47 -9.44
N LEU A 159 -2.49 -9.40 -8.48
CA LEU A 159 -3.71 -10.20 -8.36
C LEU A 159 -4.95 -9.33 -8.12
N ARG A 160 -4.88 -8.33 -7.24
CA ARG A 160 -5.98 -7.37 -7.02
C ARG A 160 -6.38 -6.65 -8.31
N THR A 161 -5.42 -6.18 -9.07
CA THR A 161 -5.67 -5.45 -10.32
C THR A 161 -6.28 -6.37 -11.38
N ALA A 162 -5.75 -7.59 -11.52
CA ALA A 162 -6.28 -8.60 -12.43
C ALA A 162 -7.72 -8.97 -12.05
N THR A 163 -7.98 -9.30 -10.77
CA THR A 163 -9.32 -9.64 -10.29
C THR A 163 -10.31 -8.48 -10.49
N ALA A 164 -9.91 -7.23 -10.22
CA ALA A 164 -10.80 -6.09 -10.44
C ALA A 164 -11.19 -5.93 -11.92
N ARG A 165 -10.25 -6.17 -12.84
CA ARG A 165 -10.53 -6.17 -14.28
C ARG A 165 -11.50 -7.29 -14.68
N GLU A 166 -11.20 -8.52 -14.29
CA GLU A 166 -12.07 -9.68 -14.57
C GLU A 166 -13.48 -9.49 -14.00
N LEU A 167 -13.60 -8.95 -12.78
CA LEU A 167 -14.91 -8.64 -12.20
C LEU A 167 -15.68 -7.63 -13.05
N VAL A 168 -15.04 -6.55 -13.51
CA VAL A 168 -15.71 -5.57 -14.36
C VAL A 168 -16.10 -6.16 -15.73
N ASP A 169 -15.32 -7.10 -16.25
CA ASP A 169 -15.64 -7.77 -17.52
C ASP A 169 -16.84 -8.73 -17.39
N ILE A 170 -17.08 -9.30 -16.20
CA ILE A 170 -18.24 -10.16 -15.90
C ILE A 170 -19.50 -9.34 -15.57
N LEU A 171 -19.33 -8.19 -14.93
CA LEU A 171 -20.43 -7.35 -14.45
C LEU A 171 -21.04 -6.52 -15.59
N SER A 172 -22.33 -6.19 -15.47
CA SER A 172 -22.89 -5.14 -16.34
C SER A 172 -22.24 -3.79 -16.02
N PRO A 173 -22.18 -2.84 -16.97
CA PRO A 173 -21.52 -1.55 -16.74
C PRO A 173 -22.07 -0.79 -15.53
N LEU A 174 -23.38 -0.92 -15.26
CA LEU A 174 -24.02 -0.34 -14.08
C LEU A 174 -23.61 -1.06 -12.78
N GLN A 175 -23.47 -2.39 -12.80
CA GLN A 175 -22.98 -3.14 -11.64
C GLN A 175 -21.51 -2.82 -11.35
N ALA A 176 -20.67 -2.77 -12.38
CA ALA A 176 -19.27 -2.35 -12.28
C ALA A 176 -19.15 -0.93 -11.70
N ALA A 177 -19.95 0.02 -12.20
CA ALA A 177 -20.00 1.37 -11.67
C ALA A 177 -20.42 1.40 -10.20
N ARG A 178 -21.49 0.67 -9.81
CA ARG A 178 -21.93 0.57 -8.41
C ARG A 178 -20.83 0.02 -7.49
N PHE A 179 -20.14 -1.01 -7.94
CA PHE A 179 -19.01 -1.61 -7.20
C PHE A 179 -17.89 -0.58 -7.00
N LEU A 180 -17.45 0.09 -8.07
CA LEU A 180 -16.38 1.08 -8.03
C LEU A 180 -16.76 2.32 -7.18
N ILE A 181 -18.01 2.78 -7.27
CA ILE A 181 -18.54 3.87 -6.43
C ILE A 181 -18.48 3.47 -4.95
N ALA A 182 -18.98 2.28 -4.59
CA ALA A 182 -19.00 1.82 -3.21
C ALA A 182 -17.58 1.72 -2.64
N PHE A 183 -16.64 1.18 -3.43
CA PHE A 183 -15.24 1.10 -3.04
C PHE A 183 -14.61 2.49 -2.87
N ALA A 184 -14.80 3.40 -3.82
CA ALA A 184 -14.29 4.77 -3.76
C ALA A 184 -14.82 5.52 -2.52
N GLN A 185 -16.14 5.44 -2.26
CA GLN A 185 -16.77 6.05 -1.10
C GLN A 185 -16.22 5.51 0.21
N LEU A 186 -16.01 4.18 0.30
CA LEU A 186 -15.42 3.57 1.48
C LEU A 186 -14.02 4.12 1.74
N GLN A 187 -13.14 4.11 0.72
CA GLN A 187 -11.77 4.59 0.85
C GLN A 187 -11.73 6.07 1.27
N LEU A 188 -12.50 6.93 0.61
CA LEU A 188 -12.54 8.37 0.89
C LEU A 188 -13.12 8.68 2.28
N LYS A 189 -14.16 7.94 2.72
CA LYS A 189 -14.72 8.11 4.07
C LYS A 189 -13.77 7.66 5.17
N ILE A 190 -13.10 6.52 5.00
CA ILE A 190 -12.08 6.05 5.95
C ILE A 190 -11.02 7.14 6.14
N ARG A 191 -10.54 7.72 5.04
CA ARG A 191 -9.56 8.80 5.07
C ARG A 191 -10.07 10.05 5.77
N ALA A 192 -11.24 10.55 5.38
CA ALA A 192 -11.83 11.75 5.96
C ALA A 192 -11.99 11.62 7.49
N TRP A 193 -12.53 10.49 7.95
CA TRP A 193 -12.68 10.21 9.38
C TRP A 193 -11.33 10.09 10.09
N GLY A 194 -10.34 9.47 9.46
CA GLY A 194 -9.01 9.32 10.02
C GLY A 194 -8.31 10.66 10.25
N LEU A 195 -8.33 11.54 9.25
CA LEU A 195 -7.76 12.88 9.34
C LEU A 195 -8.46 13.73 10.40
N GLN A 196 -9.79 13.67 10.47
CA GLN A 196 -10.56 14.38 11.49
C GLN A 196 -10.16 13.95 12.91
N ARG A 197 -10.10 12.64 13.18
CA ARG A 197 -9.76 12.10 14.50
C ARG A 197 -8.33 12.44 14.91
N ASP A 198 -7.39 12.40 13.97
CA ASP A 198 -6.00 12.75 14.26
C ASP A 198 -5.86 14.26 14.52
N ALA A 199 -6.63 15.12 13.85
CA ALA A 199 -6.70 16.55 14.16
C ALA A 199 -7.27 16.80 15.56
N GLU A 200 -8.37 16.14 15.95
CA GLU A 200 -8.98 16.25 17.28
C GLU A 200 -8.02 15.83 18.41
N ARG A 201 -7.17 14.81 18.16
CA ARG A 201 -6.17 14.34 19.14
C ARG A 201 -5.01 15.31 19.34
N ARG A 202 -4.65 16.10 18.32
CA ARG A 202 -3.53 17.06 18.40
C ARG A 202 -3.88 18.33 19.19
N VAL A 203 -5.16 18.60 19.40
CA VAL A 203 -5.66 19.79 20.11
C VAL A 203 -5.89 19.52 21.61
N ARG A 204 -5.82 18.26 22.04
CA ARG A 204 -5.92 17.85 23.46
C ARG A 204 -4.55 17.68 24.09
#